data_AF-A0A0G4E510-F1
#
_entry.id   AF-A0A0G4E510-F1
#
_cell.length_a   1.000
_cell.length_b   1.000
_cell.length_c   1.000
_cell.angle_alpha   90.00
_cell.angle_beta   90.00
_cell.angle_gamma   90.00
#
_symmetry.space_group_name_H-M   'P 1'
#
loop_
_entity.id
_entity.type
_entity.pdbx_description
1 polymer ?
#
loop_
_entity_poly.entity_id
_entity_poly.type
_entity_poly.pdbx_seq_one_letter_code
_entity_poly.pdbx_strand_id
1 'polypeptide(L)'
;MVSLCVSGDYQDPAVRTRIKEKCIPFLSKYRREVLVGSYNGRHARHAGFISKIIANTQLIRRTLSHAHGRLTSLEATSNVLSFQAAAQRRAGQAPAAIA
;
A
#
# COMPACT_ATOMS: atom_id res chain seq x y z
N MET A 1 4.98 3.20 13.60
CA MET A 1 5.05 2.65 12.23
C MET A 1 3.66 2.39 11.65
N VAL A 2 2.83 1.53 12.24
CA VAL A 2 1.41 1.32 11.80
C VAL A 2 0.66 2.65 11.63
N SER A 3 0.75 3.55 12.61
CA SER A 3 0.12 4.88 12.55
C SER A 3 0.53 5.70 11.31
N LEU A 4 1.80 5.62 10.87
CA LEU A 4 2.25 6.32 9.66
C LEU A 4 1.61 5.73 8.39
N CYS A 5 1.45 4.41 8.32
CA CYS A 5 0.77 3.73 7.20
C CYS A 5 -0.76 3.91 7.22
N VAL A 6 -1.38 4.32 8.33
CA VAL A 6 -2.84 4.50 8.39
C VAL A 6 -3.21 5.97 8.27
N SER A 7 -2.52 6.82 9.02
CA SER A 7 -2.88 8.22 9.25
C SER A 7 -1.89 9.21 8.63
N GLY A 8 -0.81 8.72 7.99
CA GLY A 8 0.14 9.59 7.28
C GLY A 8 -0.56 10.31 6.12
N ASP A 9 -0.14 11.55 5.86
CA ASP A 9 -0.62 12.26 4.68
C ASP A 9 0.00 11.67 3.42
N TYR A 10 -0.80 10.96 2.64
CA TYR A 10 -0.36 10.32 1.40
C TYR A 10 -0.14 11.34 0.25
N GLN A 11 -0.61 12.58 0.39
CA GLN A 11 -0.37 13.64 -0.61
C GLN A 11 1.08 14.14 -0.56
N ASP A 12 1.70 14.15 0.63
CA ASP A 12 3.09 14.54 0.81
C ASP A 12 4.06 13.48 0.22
N PRO A 13 4.88 13.86 -0.78
CA PRO A 13 5.88 12.96 -1.38
C PRO A 13 6.88 12.39 -0.36
N ALA A 14 7.30 13.16 0.64
CA ALA A 14 8.27 12.72 1.64
C ALA A 14 7.67 11.65 2.57
N VAL A 15 6.39 11.79 2.90
CA VAL A 15 5.63 10.80 3.67
C VAL A 15 5.42 9.53 2.84
N ARG A 16 5.07 9.65 1.55
CA ARG A 16 4.98 8.47 0.65
C ARG A 16 6.28 7.68 0.58
N THR A 17 7.42 8.36 0.39
CA THR A 17 8.74 7.71 0.34
C THR A 17 9.02 6.98 1.65
N ARG A 18 8.77 7.60 2.80
CA ARG A 18 8.90 6.95 4.11
C ARG A 18 7.97 5.74 4.28
N ILE A 19 6.74 5.81 3.78
CA ILE A 19 5.80 4.68 3.82
C ILE A 19 6.34 3.50 2.99
N LYS A 20 6.83 3.78 1.77
CA LYS A 20 7.38 2.78 0.85
C LYS A 20 8.66 2.14 1.36
N GLU A 21 9.62 2.94 1.81
CA GLU A 21 10.97 2.47 2.16
C GLU A 21 11.07 1.93 3.58
N LYS A 22 10.23 2.43 4.50
CA LYS A 22 10.34 2.07 5.92
C LYS A 22 9.11 1.34 6.43
N CYS A 23 7.92 1.93 6.25
CA CYS A 23 6.70 1.39 6.88
C CYS A 23 6.29 0.03 6.31
N ILE A 24 6.18 -0.11 4.98
CA ILE A 24 5.77 -1.35 4.32
C ILE A 24 6.77 -2.50 4.58
N PRO A 25 8.10 -2.30 4.42
CA PRO A 25 9.09 -3.35 4.71
C PRO A 25 9.08 -3.77 6.18
N PHE A 26 8.98 -2.81 7.11
CA PHE A 26 8.89 -3.10 8.53
C PHE A 26 7.67 -3.96 8.87
N LEU A 27 6.48 -3.57 8.41
CA LEU A 27 5.24 -4.31 8.67
C LEU A 27 5.25 -5.70 8.02
N SER A 28 5.82 -5.81 6.82
CA SER A 28 5.96 -7.08 6.11
C SER A 28 6.91 -8.03 6.84
N LYS A 29 8.05 -7.52 7.34
CA LYS A 29 9.00 -8.29 8.16
C LYS A 29 8.35 -8.72 9.48
N TYR A 30 7.72 -7.78 10.19
CA TYR A 30 7.05 -8.06 11.46
C TYR A 30 5.94 -9.11 11.32
N ARG A 31 5.16 -9.09 10.23
CA ARG A 31 4.18 -10.15 9.95
C ARG A 31 4.84 -11.52 9.86
N ARG A 32 5.98 -11.65 9.17
CA ARG A 32 6.71 -12.92 9.05
C ARG A 32 7.22 -13.38 10.40
N GLU A 33 7.82 -12.49 11.18
CA GLU A 33 8.34 -12.80 12.52
C GLU A 33 7.23 -13.24 13.48
N VAL A 34 6.08 -12.57 13.47
CA VAL A 34 4.90 -12.94 14.27
C VAL A 34 4.40 -14.33 13.89
N LEU A 35 4.36 -14.66 12.59
CA LEU A 35 3.95 -15.98 12.12
C LEU A 35 4.98 -17.07 12.45
N VAL A 36 6.27 -16.83 12.24
CA VAL A 36 7.35 -17.77 12.55
C VAL A 36 7.45 -18.02 14.07
N GLY A 37 7.42 -16.95 14.86
CA GLY A 37 7.41 -17.03 16.32
C GLY A 37 6.15 -17.68 16.89
N SER A 38 5.05 -17.70 16.14
CA SER A 38 3.84 -18.44 16.51
C SER A 38 3.92 -19.94 16.20
N TYR A 39 4.72 -20.34 15.22
CA TYR A 39 4.94 -21.74 14.89
C TYR A 39 5.85 -22.42 15.93
N ASN A 40 6.93 -21.74 16.32
CA ASN A 40 7.90 -22.26 17.29
C ASN A 40 7.35 -22.23 18.72
N GLY A 41 7.19 -23.42 19.32
CA GLY A 41 6.75 -23.56 20.72
C GLY A 41 5.25 -23.31 20.95
N ARG A 42 4.44 -23.32 19.87
CA ARG A 42 2.96 -23.19 19.91
C ARG A 42 2.30 -24.04 21.00
N HIS A 43 2.77 -25.27 21.15
CA HIS A 43 2.19 -26.26 22.06
C HIS A 43 2.40 -25.94 23.55
N ALA A 44 3.38 -25.10 23.87
CA ALA A 44 3.69 -24.70 25.24
C ALA A 44 3.08 -23.34 25.63
N ARG A 45 2.32 -22.69 24.74
CA ARG A 45 1.80 -21.33 24.95
C ARG A 45 0.32 -21.34 25.35
N HIS A 46 -0.08 -20.38 26.18
CA HIS A 46 -1.46 -20.22 26.63
C HIS A 46 -2.44 -20.02 25.46
N ALA A 47 -3.68 -20.48 25.62
CA ALA A 47 -4.72 -20.44 24.57
C ALA A 47 -4.95 -19.03 23.98
N GLY A 48 -4.87 -17.97 24.79
CA GLY A 48 -5.02 -16.57 24.33
C GLY A 48 -3.90 -16.08 23.41
N PHE A 49 -2.75 -16.78 23.36
CA PHE A 49 -1.61 -16.41 22.53
C PHE A 49 -1.95 -16.52 21.04
N ILE A 50 -2.55 -17.62 20.60
CA ILE A 50 -2.88 -17.85 19.18
C ILE A 50 -3.92 -16.84 18.69
N SER A 51 -4.95 -16.56 19.49
CA SER A 51 -5.95 -15.53 19.17
C SER A 51 -5.31 -14.15 18.99
N LYS A 52 -4.37 -13.78 19.86
CA LYS A 52 -3.62 -12.51 19.76
C LYS A 52 -2.75 -12.45 18.50
N ILE A 53 -2.07 -13.54 18.15
CA ILE A 53 -1.26 -13.63 16.93
C ILE A 53 -2.12 -13.46 15.68
N ILE A 54 -3.29 -14.10 15.63
CA ILE A 54 -4.23 -13.99 14.51
C ILE A 54 -4.73 -12.55 14.39
N ALA A 55 -5.16 -11.94 15.49
CA ALA A 55 -5.62 -10.55 15.51
C ALA A 55 -4.53 -9.58 15.03
N ASN A 56 -3.31 -9.72 15.53
CA ASN A 56 -2.16 -8.90 15.12
C ASN A 56 -1.86 -9.07 13.63
N THR A 57 -1.89 -10.31 13.12
CA THR A 57 -1.64 -10.61 11.71
C THR A 57 -2.72 -10.01 10.81
N GLN A 58 -3.99 -10.07 11.21
CA GLN A 58 -5.10 -9.45 10.49
C GLN A 58 -4.96 -7.93 10.44
N LEU A 59 -4.59 -7.29 11.56
CA LEU A 59 -4.36 -5.85 11.62
C LEU A 59 -3.23 -5.42 10.68
N ILE A 60 -2.10 -6.14 10.70
CA ILE A 60 -0.97 -5.87 9.79
C ILE A 60 -1.40 -6.02 8.34
N ARG A 61 -2.13 -7.08 8.00
CA ARG A 61 -2.64 -7.30 6.64
C ARG A 61 -3.54 -6.14 6.19
N ARG A 62 -4.51 -5.73 7.01
CA ARG A 62 -5.41 -4.60 6.72
C ARG A 62 -4.63 -3.30 6.52
N THR A 63 -3.63 -3.06 7.36
CA THR A 63 -2.77 -1.86 7.25
C THR A 63 -1.99 -1.84 5.94
N LEU A 64 -1.40 -2.97 5.55
CA LEU A 64 -0.68 -3.10 4.28
C LEU A 64 -1.62 -2.93 3.08
N SER A 65 -2.80 -3.54 3.10
CA SER A 65 -3.82 -3.37 2.04
C SER A 65 -4.28 -1.91 1.93
N HIS A 66 -4.51 -1.23 3.06
CA HIS A 66 -4.85 0.19 3.07
C HIS A 66 -3.74 1.04 2.45
N ALA A 67 -2.50 0.88 2.91
CA ALA A 67 -1.37 1.64 2.39
C ALA A 67 -1.16 1.40 0.90
N HIS A 68 -1.31 0.15 0.45
CA HIS A 68 -1.23 -0.19 -0.96
C HIS A 68 -2.33 0.50 -1.77
N GLY A 69 -3.60 0.40 -1.36
CA GLY A 69 -4.71 1.05 -2.07
C GLY A 69 -4.55 2.57 -2.16
N ARG A 70 -4.10 3.22 -1.08
CA ARG A 70 -3.83 4.67 -1.07
C ARG A 70 -2.70 5.04 -2.02
N LEU A 71 -1.58 4.31 -2.01
CA LEU A 71 -0.47 4.54 -2.93
C LEU A 71 -0.90 4.33 -4.39
N THR A 72 -1.61 3.24 -4.70
CA THR A 72 -2.11 2.97 -6.07
C THR A 72 -3.10 4.03 -6.55
N SER A 73 -3.94 4.57 -5.67
CA SER A 73 -4.90 5.62 -6.05
C SER A 73 -4.23 6.95 -6.42
N LEU A 74 -3.04 7.24 -5.87
CA LEU A 74 -2.31 8.48 -6.08
C LEU A 74 -1.25 8.35 -7.17
N GLU A 75 -0.57 7.20 -7.19
CA GLU A 75 0.34 6.81 -8.25
C GLU A 75 -0.43 5.97 -9.26
N ALA A 76 -1.43 6.58 -9.90
CA ALA A 76 -2.10 5.97 -11.01
C ALA A 76 -1.04 5.67 -12.09
N THR A 77 -0.52 4.44 -12.09
CA THR A 77 0.29 3.87 -13.17
C THR A 77 -0.64 3.57 -14.33
N SER A 78 -1.22 4.63 -14.88
CA SER A 78 -2.01 4.58 -16.09
C SER A 78 -1.04 4.47 -17.26
N ASN A 79 -0.52 3.26 -17.49
CA ASN A 79 -0.10 2.86 -18.84
C ASN A 79 -1.30 2.82 -19.80
N VAL A 80 -2.53 2.90 -19.26
CA VAL A 80 -3.74 3.15 -20.02
C VAL A 80 -3.73 4.62 -20.44
N LEU A 81 -3.57 4.87 -21.74
CA LEU A 81 -3.88 6.17 -22.33
C LEU A 81 -5.30 6.54 -21.90
N SER A 82 -5.48 7.52 -21.00
CA SER A 82 -6.82 7.94 -20.65
C SER A 82 -7.50 8.42 -21.93
N PHE A 83 -8.66 7.83 -22.26
CA PHE A 83 -9.38 8.16 -23.49
C PHE A 83 -9.63 9.65 -23.62
N GLN A 84 -9.83 10.33 -22.49
CA GLN A 84 -10.00 11.77 -22.40
C GLN A 84 -8.72 12.56 -22.74
N ALA A 85 -7.54 12.18 -22.24
CA ALA A 85 -6.28 12.82 -22.63
C ALA A 85 -5.89 12.50 -24.08
N ALA A 86 -6.27 11.32 -24.59
CA ALA A 86 -6.12 10.98 -26.01
C ALA A 86 -7.11 11.77 -26.91
N ALA A 87 -8.32 12.06 -26.43
CA ALA A 87 -9.30 12.89 -27.13
C ALA A 87 -8.87 14.36 -27.19
N GLN A 88 -8.35 14.91 -26.09
CA GLN A 88 -7.84 16.29 -26.04
C GLN A 88 -6.63 16.52 -26.96
N ARG A 89 -5.70 15.56 -27.05
CA ARG A 89 -4.59 15.63 -28.02
C ARG A 89 -5.06 15.62 -29.46
N ARG A 90 -6.08 14.82 -29.78
CA ARG A 90 -6.71 14.81 -31.11
C ARG A 90 -7.43 16.11 -31.43
N ALA A 91 -8.12 16.70 -30.46
CA ALA A 91 -8.77 18.00 -30.63
C ALA A 91 -7.79 19.16 -30.81
N GLY A 92 -6.65 19.13 -30.11
CA GLY A 92 -5.57 20.12 -30.24
C GLY A 92 -4.66 19.95 -31.47
N GLN A 93 -4.80 18.85 -32.21
CA GLN A 93 -4.08 18.56 -33.46
C GLN A 93 -4.98 18.71 -34.70
N ALA A 94 -6.07 19.48 -34.62
CA ALA A 94 -6.76 19.91 -35.83
C ALA A 94 -5.71 20.58 -36.75
N PRO A 95 -5.43 20.02 -37.94
CA PRO A 95 -4.40 20.56 -38.79
C PRO A 95 -4.78 22.00 -39.11
N ALA A 96 -3.80 22.91 -39.04
CA ALA A 96 -3.81 24.09 -39.87
C ALA A 96 -3.89 23.59 -41.31
N ALA A 97 -5.12 23.40 -41.79
CA ALA A 97 -5.41 23.06 -43.16
C ALA A 97 -4.90 24.24 -43.98
N ILE A 98 -3.89 23.94 -44.76
CA ILE A 98 -3.29 24.76 -45.79
C ILE A 98 -4.42 25.35 -46.65
N ALA A 99 -4.55 26.67 -46.64
CA ALA A 99 -5.20 27.47 -47.68
C ALA A 99 -4.46 28.81 -47.75
#